data_AF-A0A954LC48-F1
#
_entry.id   AF-A0A954LC48-F1
#
_cell.length_a   1.000
_cell.length_b   1.000
_cell.length_c   1.000
_cell.angle_alpha   90.00
_cell.angle_beta   90.00
_cell.angle_gamma   90.00
#
_symmetry.space_group_name_H-M   'P 1'
#
loop_
_entity.id
_entity.type
_entity.pdbx_description
1 polymer ?
#
loop_
_entity_poly.entity_id
_entity_poly.type
_entity_poly.pdbx_seq_one_letter_code
_entity_poly.pdbx_strand_id
1 'polypeptide(L)'
;MGQTASAQPHTESHSLVYFLGMVSEVRGGVVHVDLGTVHNLKERDQVAVFRAEDSVFSPLGLLTIDQCGPVSLTAPVTRKFEPRFGDFVVYVRAVAQLGTFERYRDSVLATLLLETRDRSGYSSFRREDAAAAIDELRRAFPEWHRSRSRIAGTIQGRLATSRGEAVTRPLLKQIDQYRRFEEDGVPAEVAGKEWDDVMTVLREPRLEGLLSDPEADGGAESEIAVTDPNAIPGPTQTIVQVGRSLRSLVQDRLFDRPQEIQNLAVVYATRMFHRQPSQEATWLRRELNASQFNWLSQDEQFIIDVSNLLQSFRDQQANSN
;
A
#
# COMPACT_ATOMS: atom_id res chain seq x y z
N MET A 1 -4.96 45.10 -13.07
CA MET A 1 -4.50 43.86 -13.71
C MET A 1 -4.55 42.77 -12.66
N GLY A 2 -5.59 41.94 -12.68
CA GLY A 2 -5.80 40.88 -11.70
C GLY A 2 -4.96 39.67 -12.06
N GLN A 3 -4.11 39.22 -11.13
CA GLN A 3 -3.48 37.91 -11.20
C GLN A 3 -4.51 36.88 -10.74
N THR A 4 -5.01 36.08 -11.68
CA THR A 4 -5.74 34.86 -11.38
C THR A 4 -4.76 33.86 -10.78
N ALA A 5 -4.88 33.64 -9.47
CA ALA A 5 -4.26 32.51 -8.80
C ALA A 5 -4.74 31.23 -9.49
N SER A 6 -3.83 30.49 -10.10
CA SER A 6 -4.07 29.13 -10.56
C SER A 6 -4.38 28.27 -9.34
N ALA A 7 -5.66 27.99 -9.12
CA ALA A 7 -6.08 26.99 -8.15
C ALA A 7 -5.45 25.65 -8.56
N GLN A 8 -4.50 25.17 -7.75
CA GLN A 8 -4.12 23.77 -7.79
C GLN A 8 -5.41 22.95 -7.57
N PRO A 9 -5.68 21.92 -8.38
CA PRO A 9 -6.82 21.05 -8.12
C PRO A 9 -6.59 20.43 -6.73
N HIS A 10 -7.43 20.80 -5.77
CA HIS A 10 -7.59 20.02 -4.56
C HIS A 10 -8.10 18.66 -5.01
N THR A 11 -7.21 17.67 -5.09
CA THR A 11 -7.60 16.26 -5.21
C THR A 11 -8.54 16.01 -4.04
N GLU A 12 -9.82 15.79 -4.31
CA GLU A 12 -10.79 15.46 -3.26
C GLU A 12 -10.26 14.21 -2.55
N SER A 13 -9.82 14.36 -1.30
CA SER A 13 -9.29 13.23 -0.53
C SER A 13 -10.45 12.29 -0.21
N HIS A 14 -10.58 11.22 -0.96
CA HIS A 14 -11.64 10.24 -0.76
C HIS A 14 -11.28 9.32 0.41
N SER A 15 -12.24 9.08 1.31
CA SER A 15 -12.07 8.11 2.38
C SER A 15 -11.81 6.72 1.80
N LEU A 16 -10.81 6.03 2.35
CA LEU A 16 -10.30 4.75 1.87
C LEU A 16 -10.78 3.59 2.76
N VAL A 17 -11.02 2.43 2.15
CA VAL A 17 -11.30 1.18 2.85
C VAL A 17 -10.16 0.21 2.56
N TYR A 18 -9.55 -0.31 3.62
CA TYR A 18 -8.59 -1.40 3.52
C TYR A 18 -9.29 -2.74 3.51
N PHE A 19 -8.87 -3.63 2.62
CA PHE A 19 -9.21 -5.04 2.66
C PHE A 19 -7.94 -5.82 2.98
N LEU A 20 -8.01 -6.65 4.01
CA LEU A 20 -6.88 -7.39 4.54
C LEU A 20 -7.20 -8.87 4.58
N GLY A 21 -6.38 -9.68 3.92
CA GLY A 21 -6.40 -11.13 4.01
C GLY A 21 -5.04 -11.69 4.34
N MET A 22 -4.94 -13.00 4.23
CA MET A 22 -3.72 -13.77 4.37
C MET A 22 -3.67 -14.92 3.37
N VAL A 23 -2.45 -15.31 3.03
CA VAL A 23 -2.20 -16.54 2.27
C VAL A 23 -2.61 -17.73 3.14
N SER A 24 -3.64 -18.45 2.68
CA SER A 24 -4.22 -19.60 3.36
C SER A 24 -3.57 -20.93 2.98
N GLU A 25 -3.00 -21.02 1.78
CA GLU A 25 -2.33 -22.21 1.25
C GLU A 25 -1.43 -21.81 0.07
N VAL A 26 -0.31 -22.51 -0.11
CA VAL A 26 0.49 -22.45 -1.33
C VAL A 26 0.69 -23.88 -1.81
N ARG A 27 0.09 -24.23 -2.95
CA ARG A 27 0.10 -25.62 -3.45
C ARG A 27 0.12 -25.64 -4.97
N GLY A 28 0.98 -26.48 -5.54
CA GLY A 28 1.02 -26.72 -6.99
C GLY A 28 1.34 -25.47 -7.81
N GLY A 29 2.13 -24.54 -7.27
CA GLY A 29 2.45 -23.27 -7.94
C GLY A 29 1.32 -22.23 -7.89
N VAL A 30 0.28 -22.47 -7.08
CA VAL A 30 -0.84 -21.55 -6.88
C VAL A 30 -0.89 -21.11 -5.41
N VAL A 31 -1.11 -19.82 -5.21
CA VAL A 31 -1.33 -19.17 -3.92
C VAL A 31 -2.82 -19.02 -3.71
N HIS A 32 -3.32 -19.45 -2.57
CA HIS A 32 -4.69 -19.22 -2.12
C HIS A 32 -4.72 -18.13 -1.06
N VAL A 33 -5.63 -17.17 -1.19
CA VAL A 33 -5.81 -16.07 -0.25
C VAL A 33 -7.28 -16.00 0.15
N ASP A 34 -7.57 -15.67 1.40
CA ASP A 34 -8.92 -15.56 1.97
C ASP A 34 -9.59 -14.19 1.70
N LEU A 35 -9.35 -13.64 0.51
CA LEU A 35 -10.07 -12.50 -0.05
C LEU A 35 -10.72 -12.93 -1.36
N GLY A 36 -11.77 -12.23 -1.81
CA GLY A 36 -12.53 -12.68 -2.97
C GLY A 36 -13.54 -11.65 -3.48
N THR A 37 -14.51 -12.10 -4.27
CA THR A 37 -15.54 -11.26 -4.90
C THR A 37 -16.31 -10.41 -3.88
N VAL A 38 -16.65 -10.96 -2.71
CA VAL A 38 -17.31 -10.22 -1.61
C VAL A 38 -16.41 -9.15 -0.97
N HIS A 39 -15.15 -9.06 -1.37
CA HIS A 39 -14.20 -8.02 -0.95
C HIS A 39 -13.93 -7.03 -2.09
N ASN A 40 -14.79 -6.99 -3.11
CA ASN A 40 -14.65 -6.16 -4.31
C ASN A 40 -13.41 -6.50 -5.16
N LEU A 41 -12.95 -7.74 -5.16
CA LEU A 41 -11.83 -8.19 -6.01
C LEU A 41 -12.35 -8.92 -7.25
N LYS A 42 -11.63 -8.78 -8.35
CA LYS A 42 -11.91 -9.45 -9.63
C LYS A 42 -10.67 -10.12 -10.18
N GLU A 43 -10.84 -10.93 -11.21
CA GLU A 43 -9.71 -11.47 -11.97
C GLU A 43 -8.86 -10.33 -12.55
N ARG A 44 -7.55 -10.53 -12.62
CA ARG A 44 -6.52 -9.57 -13.05
C ARG A 44 -6.28 -8.38 -12.12
N ASP A 45 -7.10 -8.18 -11.08
CA ASP A 45 -6.76 -7.23 -10.03
C ASP A 45 -5.44 -7.63 -9.36
N GLN A 46 -4.73 -6.64 -8.84
CA GLN A 46 -3.48 -6.83 -8.11
C GLN A 46 -3.67 -6.59 -6.62
N VAL A 47 -2.97 -7.38 -5.81
CA VAL A 47 -2.96 -7.28 -4.36
C VAL A 47 -1.52 -7.22 -3.84
N ALA A 48 -1.29 -6.41 -2.82
CA ALA A 48 0.03 -6.26 -2.20
C ALA A 48 0.24 -7.34 -1.15
N VAL A 49 1.45 -7.92 -1.10
CA VAL A 49 1.80 -8.98 -0.15
C VAL A 49 2.89 -8.50 0.80
N PHE A 50 2.70 -8.78 2.09
CA PHE A 50 3.62 -8.44 3.17
C PHE A 50 3.92 -9.66 4.02
N ARG A 51 5.15 -9.75 4.50
CA ARG A 51 5.56 -10.75 5.49
C ARG A 51 5.77 -10.10 6.84
N ALA A 52 5.27 -10.75 7.88
CA ALA A 52 5.54 -10.36 9.27
C ALA A 52 6.69 -11.22 9.82
N GLU A 53 7.79 -10.58 10.18
CA GLU A 53 8.95 -11.18 10.85
C GLU A 53 9.29 -10.33 12.07
N ASP A 54 9.34 -10.93 13.26
CA ASP A 54 9.69 -10.25 14.52
C ASP A 54 8.94 -8.93 14.78
N SER A 55 7.64 -8.91 14.46
CA SER A 55 6.75 -7.72 14.55
C SER A 55 7.07 -6.58 13.56
N VAL A 56 7.90 -6.85 12.56
CA VAL A 56 8.20 -5.97 11.43
C VAL A 56 7.50 -6.49 10.18
N PHE A 57 6.90 -5.59 9.42
CA PHE A 57 6.25 -5.92 8.16
C PHE A 57 7.12 -5.48 6.98
N SER A 58 7.47 -6.45 6.14
CA SER A 58 8.27 -6.25 4.94
C SER A 58 7.42 -6.50 3.69
N PRO A 59 7.39 -5.59 2.71
CA PRO A 59 6.71 -5.85 1.45
C PRO A 59 7.45 -6.93 0.68
N LEU A 60 6.70 -7.88 0.12
CA LEU A 60 7.25 -8.90 -0.79
C LEU A 60 7.05 -8.50 -2.26
N GLY A 61 5.93 -7.84 -2.55
CA GLY A 61 5.56 -7.39 -3.88
C GLY A 61 4.08 -7.60 -4.17
N LEU A 62 3.74 -7.76 -5.45
CA LEU A 62 2.36 -7.89 -5.93
C LEU A 62 2.04 -9.32 -6.39
N LEU A 63 0.81 -9.75 -6.13
CA LEU A 63 0.18 -10.89 -6.79
C LEU A 63 -0.91 -10.38 -7.75
N THR A 64 -0.99 -10.97 -8.94
CA THR A 64 -2.08 -10.73 -9.89
C THR A 64 -3.08 -11.88 -9.78
N ILE A 65 -4.35 -11.56 -9.57
CA ILE A 65 -5.41 -12.55 -9.36
C ILE A 65 -5.68 -13.29 -10.67
N ASP A 66 -5.63 -14.62 -10.61
CA ASP A 66 -5.96 -15.50 -11.74
C ASP A 66 -7.41 -15.94 -11.69
N GLN A 67 -7.89 -16.40 -10.54
CA GLN A 67 -9.30 -16.69 -10.32
C GLN A 67 -9.78 -16.02 -9.04
N CYS A 68 -10.94 -15.36 -9.12
CA CYS A 68 -11.62 -14.82 -7.96
C CYS A 68 -12.83 -15.69 -7.67
N GLY A 69 -12.89 -16.26 -6.48
CA GLY A 69 -14.09 -16.85 -5.93
C GLY A 69 -14.66 -15.95 -4.83
N PRO A 70 -15.76 -16.36 -4.20
CA PRO A 70 -16.55 -15.41 -3.41
C PRO A 70 -15.82 -14.88 -2.17
N VAL A 71 -15.16 -15.76 -1.43
CA VAL A 71 -14.38 -15.43 -0.22
C VAL A 71 -12.92 -15.87 -0.34
N SER A 72 -12.51 -16.24 -1.54
CA SER A 72 -11.16 -16.77 -1.78
C SER A 72 -10.73 -16.46 -3.19
N LEU A 73 -9.46 -16.16 -3.38
CA LEU A 73 -8.86 -15.94 -4.68
C LEU A 73 -7.64 -16.83 -4.84
N THR A 74 -7.25 -17.03 -6.09
CA THR A 74 -6.03 -17.72 -6.45
C THR A 74 -5.16 -16.84 -7.33
N ALA A 75 -3.86 -16.92 -7.12
CA ALA A 75 -2.85 -16.28 -7.96
C ALA A 75 -1.72 -17.28 -8.25
N PRO A 76 -1.10 -17.26 -9.44
CA PRO A 76 0.11 -18.04 -9.69
C PRO A 76 1.24 -17.54 -8.78
N VAL A 77 2.08 -18.45 -8.33
CA VAL A 77 3.32 -18.09 -7.63
C VAL A 77 4.19 -17.25 -8.57
N THR A 78 4.65 -16.11 -8.07
CA THR A 78 5.52 -15.21 -8.81
C THR A 78 6.98 -15.65 -8.72
N ARG A 79 7.79 -15.29 -9.71
CA ARG A 79 9.26 -15.49 -9.67
C ARG A 79 9.98 -14.44 -8.82
N LYS A 80 9.31 -13.34 -8.47
CA LYS A 80 9.90 -12.22 -7.71
C LYS A 80 10.11 -12.55 -6.23
N PHE A 81 9.22 -13.32 -5.63
CA PHE A 81 9.27 -13.72 -4.22
C PHE A 81 8.51 -15.03 -4.03
N GLU A 82 8.75 -15.70 -2.90
CA GLU A 82 8.09 -16.94 -2.52
C GLU A 82 6.99 -16.66 -1.46
N PRO A 83 5.70 -16.67 -1.84
CA PRO A 83 4.60 -16.54 -0.89
C PRO A 83 4.56 -17.73 0.07
N ARG A 84 4.19 -17.48 1.33
CA ARG A 84 4.09 -18.48 2.38
C ARG A 84 2.77 -18.38 3.11
N PHE A 85 2.35 -19.49 3.72
CA PHE A 85 1.20 -19.50 4.61
C PHE A 85 1.34 -18.43 5.70
N GLY A 86 0.31 -17.61 5.88
CA GLY A 86 0.28 -16.53 6.87
C GLY A 86 0.89 -15.20 6.42
N ASP A 87 1.43 -15.10 5.19
CA ASP A 87 1.76 -13.79 4.61
C ASP A 87 0.48 -12.96 4.47
N PHE A 88 0.56 -11.67 4.78
CA PHE A 88 -0.56 -10.73 4.71
C PHE A 88 -0.78 -10.26 3.28
N VAL A 89 -2.04 -10.10 2.91
CA VAL A 89 -2.46 -9.57 1.61
C VAL A 89 -3.30 -8.34 1.83
N VAL A 90 -2.89 -7.21 1.27
CA VAL A 90 -3.53 -5.91 1.44
C VAL A 90 -3.97 -5.36 0.10
N TYR A 91 -5.15 -4.75 0.11
CA TYR A 91 -5.71 -4.03 -1.00
C TYR A 91 -6.53 -2.84 -0.50
N VAL A 92 -6.66 -1.81 -1.33
CA VAL A 92 -7.40 -0.59 -0.97
C VAL A 92 -8.40 -0.20 -2.07
N ARG A 93 -9.54 0.33 -1.63
CA ARG A 93 -10.50 1.02 -2.50
C ARG A 93 -10.95 2.32 -1.87
N ALA A 94 -11.28 3.30 -2.71
CA ALA A 94 -11.97 4.50 -2.25
C ALA A 94 -13.44 4.16 -2.00
N VAL A 95 -14.05 4.72 -0.95
CA VAL A 95 -15.48 4.54 -0.65
C VAL A 95 -16.35 4.92 -1.86
N ALA A 96 -15.95 5.95 -2.61
CA ALA A 96 -16.62 6.36 -3.84
C ALA A 96 -16.67 5.25 -4.91
N GLN A 97 -15.64 4.41 -5.01
CA GLN A 97 -15.59 3.28 -5.96
C GLN A 97 -16.52 2.12 -5.55
N LEU A 98 -16.83 2.00 -4.26
CA LEU A 98 -17.74 0.97 -3.76
C LEU A 98 -19.22 1.35 -3.98
N GLY A 99 -19.52 2.64 -4.11
CA GLY A 99 -20.88 3.14 -4.33
C GLY A 99 -21.79 2.95 -3.12
N THR A 100 -23.08 2.69 -3.35
CA THR A 100 -24.03 2.36 -2.30
C THR A 100 -23.99 0.87 -1.97
N PHE A 101 -24.41 0.49 -0.75
CA PHE A 101 -24.43 -0.90 -0.35
C PHE A 101 -25.34 -1.75 -1.24
N GLU A 102 -26.48 -1.21 -1.69
CA GLU A 102 -27.42 -1.91 -2.56
C GLU A 102 -26.77 -2.25 -3.90
N ARG A 103 -26.12 -1.27 -4.55
CA ARG A 103 -25.40 -1.49 -5.81
C ARG A 103 -24.25 -2.47 -5.64
N TYR A 104 -23.50 -2.32 -4.56
CA TYR A 104 -22.42 -3.23 -4.20
C TYR A 104 -22.93 -4.67 -4.05
N ARG A 105 -23.94 -4.88 -3.22
CA ARG A 105 -24.56 -6.18 -2.96
C ARG A 105 -25.08 -6.81 -4.24
N ASP A 106 -25.81 -6.04 -5.05
CA ASP A 106 -26.40 -6.55 -6.29
C ASP A 106 -25.31 -6.94 -7.30
N SER A 107 -24.22 -6.18 -7.40
CA SER A 107 -23.06 -6.53 -8.22
C SER A 107 -22.34 -7.79 -7.74
N VAL A 108 -22.17 -7.95 -6.41
CA VAL A 108 -21.59 -9.17 -5.83
C VAL A 108 -22.50 -10.35 -6.14
N LEU A 109 -23.80 -10.28 -5.81
CA LEU A 109 -24.76 -11.35 -6.06
C LEU A 109 -24.84 -11.74 -7.54
N ALA A 110 -24.82 -10.78 -8.46
CA ALA A 110 -24.78 -11.05 -9.90
C ALA A 110 -23.54 -11.86 -10.29
N THR A 111 -22.37 -11.47 -9.80
CA THR A 111 -21.12 -12.20 -10.03
C THR A 111 -21.19 -13.62 -9.45
N LEU A 112 -21.70 -13.77 -8.22
CA LEU A 112 -21.88 -15.07 -7.58
C LEU A 112 -22.83 -16.00 -8.35
N LEU A 113 -23.90 -15.45 -8.93
CA LEU A 113 -24.86 -16.20 -9.74
C LEU A 113 -24.23 -16.68 -11.06
N LEU A 114 -23.40 -15.84 -11.68
CA LEU A 114 -22.66 -16.22 -12.90
C LEU A 114 -21.64 -17.33 -12.59
N GLU A 115 -20.86 -17.19 -11.52
CA GLU A 115 -19.86 -18.18 -11.10
C GLU A 115 -20.48 -19.54 -10.71
N THR A 116 -21.68 -19.52 -10.11
CA THR A 116 -22.39 -20.74 -9.69
C THR A 116 -23.12 -21.45 -10.82
N ARG A 117 -23.42 -20.77 -11.93
CA ARG A 117 -24.07 -21.37 -13.10
C ARG A 117 -23.20 -22.42 -13.78
N ASP A 118 -21.88 -22.24 -13.73
CA ASP A 118 -20.91 -23.14 -14.39
C ASP A 118 -20.24 -24.14 -13.44
N ARG A 119 -20.48 -24.04 -12.12
CA ARG A 119 -19.82 -24.88 -11.10
C ARG A 119 -20.86 -25.60 -10.22
N SER A 120 -21.08 -26.89 -10.49
CA SER A 120 -22.05 -27.76 -9.81
C SER A 120 -21.74 -28.14 -8.35
N GLY A 121 -20.98 -27.33 -7.61
CA GLY A 121 -20.39 -27.74 -6.32
C GLY A 121 -20.17 -26.64 -5.31
N TYR A 122 -20.98 -25.58 -5.33
CA TYR A 122 -20.84 -24.49 -4.38
C TYR A 122 -21.28 -24.94 -2.96
N SER A 123 -20.31 -25.34 -2.12
CA SER A 123 -20.51 -25.82 -0.75
C SER A 123 -21.27 -24.81 0.13
N SER A 124 -22.19 -25.30 0.98
CA SER A 124 -22.98 -24.49 1.92
C SER A 124 -22.09 -23.64 2.84
N PHE A 125 -20.95 -24.16 3.27
CA PHE A 125 -19.99 -23.48 4.14
C PHE A 125 -19.45 -22.18 3.51
N ARG A 126 -19.17 -22.19 2.20
CA ARG A 126 -18.71 -20.98 1.48
C ARG A 126 -19.81 -19.95 1.28
N ARG A 127 -21.09 -20.36 1.36
CA ARG A 127 -22.22 -19.42 1.32
C ARG A 127 -22.39 -18.71 2.67
N GLU A 128 -22.18 -19.41 3.77
CA GLU A 128 -22.20 -18.82 5.12
C GLU A 128 -21.06 -17.80 5.28
N ASP A 129 -19.84 -18.15 4.88
CA ASP A 129 -18.69 -17.22 4.90
C ASP A 129 -18.98 -15.96 4.06
N ALA A 130 -19.52 -16.13 2.84
CA ALA A 130 -19.86 -15.02 1.97
C ALA A 130 -20.99 -14.14 2.55
N ALA A 131 -22.02 -14.75 3.13
CA ALA A 131 -23.12 -14.04 3.77
C ALA A 131 -22.65 -13.25 5.00
N ALA A 132 -21.76 -13.82 5.81
CA ALA A 132 -21.16 -13.15 6.96
C ALA A 132 -20.36 -11.91 6.53
N ALA A 133 -19.51 -12.03 5.51
CA ALA A 133 -18.75 -10.91 4.97
C ALA A 133 -19.66 -9.81 4.38
N ILE A 134 -20.73 -10.18 3.67
CA ILE A 134 -21.71 -9.21 3.15
C ILE A 134 -22.46 -8.50 4.30
N ASP A 135 -22.80 -9.20 5.38
CA ASP A 135 -23.47 -8.57 6.52
C ASP A 135 -22.54 -7.64 7.32
N GLU A 136 -21.25 -7.98 7.42
CA GLU A 136 -20.23 -7.09 7.95
C GLU A 136 -20.14 -5.80 7.13
N LEU A 137 -20.05 -5.92 5.80
CA LEU A 137 -20.05 -4.78 4.89
C LEU A 137 -21.32 -3.94 5.02
N ARG A 138 -22.49 -4.57 5.09
CA ARG A 138 -23.78 -3.87 5.28
C ARG A 138 -23.76 -2.95 6.50
N ARG A 139 -23.15 -3.40 7.60
CA ARG A 139 -23.05 -2.63 8.84
C ARG A 139 -22.02 -1.51 8.73
N ALA A 140 -20.94 -1.73 7.98
CA ALA A 140 -19.84 -0.77 7.85
C ALA A 140 -20.10 0.38 6.85
N PHE A 141 -20.82 0.12 5.75
CA PHE A 141 -21.07 1.12 4.69
C PHE A 141 -21.64 2.47 5.19
N PRO A 142 -22.66 2.50 6.07
CA PRO A 142 -23.19 3.77 6.59
C PRO A 142 -22.15 4.60 7.35
N GLU A 143 -21.22 3.96 8.06
CA GLU A 143 -20.17 4.63 8.81
C GLU A 143 -19.10 5.19 7.85
N TRP A 144 -18.75 4.43 6.82
CA TRP A 144 -17.76 4.85 5.83
C TRP A 144 -18.16 6.09 5.05
N HIS A 145 -19.42 6.15 4.60
CA HIS A 145 -19.97 7.31 3.88
C HIS A 145 -20.08 8.57 4.74
N ARG A 146 -20.22 8.41 6.06
CA ARG A 146 -20.22 9.54 7.00
C ARG A 146 -18.82 9.92 7.46
N SER A 147 -17.84 9.05 7.24
CA SER A 147 -16.50 9.25 7.73
C SER A 147 -15.79 10.37 6.98
N ARG A 148 -15.28 11.34 7.74
CA ARG A 148 -14.40 12.40 7.25
C ARG A 148 -12.91 12.05 7.39
N SER A 149 -12.59 10.89 7.93
CA SER A 149 -11.20 10.44 8.01
C SER A 149 -10.74 9.90 6.66
N ARG A 150 -9.45 10.10 6.36
CA ARG A 150 -8.80 9.54 5.17
C ARG A 150 -8.99 8.03 5.04
N ILE A 151 -9.08 7.33 6.16
CA ILE A 151 -9.39 5.89 6.22
C ILE A 151 -10.78 5.76 6.83
N ALA A 152 -11.74 5.30 6.04
CA ALA A 152 -13.10 5.04 6.46
C ALA A 152 -13.21 3.76 7.31
N GLY A 153 -12.41 2.74 7.01
CA GLY A 153 -12.41 1.50 7.76
C GLY A 153 -11.53 0.40 7.17
N THR A 154 -11.60 -0.77 7.79
CA THR A 154 -10.88 -1.98 7.39
C THR A 154 -11.84 -3.15 7.39
N ILE A 155 -11.80 -3.97 6.36
CA ILE A 155 -12.49 -5.26 6.25
C ILE A 155 -11.44 -6.35 6.24
N GLN A 156 -11.70 -7.42 7.00
CA GLN A 156 -10.76 -8.51 7.17
C GLN A 156 -11.33 -9.81 6.62
N GLY A 157 -10.51 -10.52 5.86
CA GLY A 157 -10.74 -11.93 5.54
C GLY A 157 -10.70 -12.77 6.81
N ARG A 158 -11.35 -13.94 6.77
CA ARG A 158 -11.57 -14.77 7.96
C ARG A 158 -10.31 -15.09 8.76
N LEU A 159 -9.20 -15.39 8.07
CA LEU A 159 -7.92 -15.70 8.70
C LEU A 159 -7.29 -14.42 9.27
N ALA A 160 -7.40 -13.27 8.59
CA ALA A 160 -6.91 -12.01 9.14
C ALA A 160 -7.65 -11.64 10.43
N THR A 161 -8.98 -11.84 10.46
CA THR A 161 -9.81 -11.64 11.66
C THR A 161 -9.35 -12.52 12.83
N SER A 162 -8.94 -13.77 12.58
CA SER A 162 -8.49 -14.67 13.65
C SER A 162 -7.13 -14.29 14.25
N ARG A 163 -6.29 -13.53 13.53
CA ARG A 163 -5.05 -12.95 14.06
C ARG A 163 -5.29 -11.72 14.95
N GLY A 164 -6.41 -11.02 14.73
CA GLY A 164 -6.84 -9.87 15.52
C GLY A 164 -6.16 -8.55 15.14
N GLU A 165 -6.81 -7.45 15.53
CA GLU A 165 -6.43 -6.09 15.17
C GLU A 165 -5.04 -5.67 15.67
N ALA A 166 -4.60 -6.21 16.81
CA ALA A 166 -3.29 -5.91 17.39
C ALA A 166 -2.13 -6.27 16.45
N VAL A 167 -2.31 -7.32 15.64
CA VAL A 167 -1.29 -7.77 14.67
C VAL A 167 -1.39 -6.98 13.37
N THR A 168 -2.58 -6.58 12.94
CA THR A 168 -2.80 -5.98 11.62
C THR A 168 -2.65 -4.46 11.61
N ARG A 169 -2.88 -3.80 12.74
CA ARG A 169 -2.78 -2.35 12.89
C ARG A 169 -1.38 -1.77 12.62
N PRO A 170 -0.24 -2.39 13.04
CA PRO A 170 1.09 -1.88 12.72
C PRO A 170 1.37 -1.83 11.21
N LEU A 171 0.96 -2.86 10.46
CA LEU A 171 1.06 -2.89 9.00
C LEU A 171 0.32 -1.72 8.35
N LEU A 172 -0.95 -1.50 8.73
CA LEU A 172 -1.74 -0.40 8.18
C LEU A 172 -1.13 0.96 8.50
N LYS A 173 -0.62 1.15 9.73
CA LYS A 173 0.12 2.37 10.11
C LYS A 173 1.36 2.59 9.24
N GLN A 174 2.09 1.54 8.90
CA GLN A 174 3.26 1.64 8.02
C GLN A 174 2.85 2.06 6.61
N ILE A 175 1.80 1.45 6.04
CA ILE A 175 1.28 1.82 4.72
C ILE A 175 0.83 3.29 4.70
N ASP A 176 0.07 3.71 5.71
CA ASP A 176 -0.38 5.11 5.83
C ASP A 176 0.79 6.08 5.96
N GLN A 177 1.85 5.66 6.66
CA GLN A 177 3.05 6.47 6.79
C GLN A 177 3.76 6.64 5.45
N TYR A 178 3.90 5.57 4.66
CA TYR A 178 4.47 5.67 3.31
C TYR A 178 3.62 6.55 2.38
N ARG A 179 2.29 6.47 2.46
CA ARG A 179 1.42 7.40 1.73
C ARG A 179 1.67 8.86 2.09
N ARG A 180 1.84 9.17 3.38
CA ARG A 180 2.18 10.52 3.84
C ARG A 180 3.56 10.96 3.32
N PHE A 181 4.51 10.04 3.21
CA PHE A 181 5.81 10.36 2.63
C PHE A 181 5.70 10.74 1.16
N GLU A 182 4.83 10.07 0.40
CA GLU A 182 4.56 10.42 -1.01
C GLU A 182 3.88 11.78 -1.16
N GLU A 183 2.92 12.10 -0.29
CA GLU A 183 2.30 13.44 -0.21
C GLU A 183 3.31 14.53 0.13
N ASP A 184 4.29 14.20 0.95
CA ASP A 184 5.41 15.07 1.31
C ASP A 184 6.48 15.18 0.21
N GLY A 185 6.27 14.52 -0.94
CA GLY A 185 7.16 14.56 -2.11
C GLY A 185 8.26 13.50 -2.13
N VAL A 186 8.27 12.55 -1.18
CA VAL A 186 9.25 11.46 -1.12
C VAL A 186 8.62 10.15 -1.61
N PRO A 187 8.96 9.69 -2.82
CA PRO A 187 8.34 8.50 -3.41
C PRO A 187 8.76 7.22 -2.70
N ALA A 188 7.89 6.20 -2.72
CA ALA A 188 8.14 4.89 -2.10
C ALA A 188 9.40 4.18 -2.64
N GLU A 189 9.83 4.47 -3.88
CA GLU A 189 11.09 3.98 -4.47
C GLU A 189 12.31 4.23 -3.58
N VAL A 190 12.29 5.30 -2.78
CA VAL A 190 13.37 5.64 -1.84
C VAL A 190 13.54 4.56 -0.77
N ALA A 191 12.47 3.89 -0.33
CA ALA A 191 12.57 2.76 0.59
C ALA A 191 13.01 1.46 -0.08
N GLY A 192 12.70 1.26 -1.36
CA GLY A 192 13.02 0.02 -2.05
C GLY A 192 12.09 -0.23 -3.22
N LYS A 193 12.46 -1.20 -4.06
CA LYS A 193 11.63 -1.59 -5.21
C LYS A 193 10.35 -2.28 -4.76
N GLU A 194 10.44 -3.06 -3.69
CA GLU A 194 9.33 -3.79 -3.10
C GLU A 194 8.26 -2.82 -2.57
N TRP A 195 8.71 -1.75 -1.91
CA TRP A 195 7.84 -0.65 -1.47
C TRP A 195 7.21 0.09 -2.63
N ASP A 196 7.96 0.38 -3.69
CA ASP A 196 7.40 1.01 -4.91
C ASP A 196 6.34 0.11 -5.57
N ASP A 197 6.66 -1.18 -5.78
CA ASP A 197 5.76 -2.19 -6.35
C ASP A 197 4.45 -2.25 -5.54
N VAL A 198 4.49 -2.42 -4.22
CA VAL A 198 3.24 -2.52 -3.41
C VAL A 198 2.47 -1.20 -3.36
N MET A 199 3.16 -0.06 -3.35
CA MET A 199 2.51 1.24 -3.31
C MET A 199 1.78 1.59 -4.61
N THR A 200 2.12 0.98 -5.74
CA THR A 200 1.31 1.14 -6.98
C THR A 200 -0.15 0.73 -6.78
N VAL A 201 -0.41 -0.33 -6.02
CA VAL A 201 -1.75 -0.84 -5.70
C VAL A 201 -2.32 -0.15 -4.46
N LEU A 202 -1.47 0.22 -3.52
CA LEU A 202 -1.89 0.83 -2.25
C LEU A 202 -1.99 2.35 -2.32
N ARG A 203 -1.66 3.03 -3.42
CA ARG A 203 -1.92 4.46 -3.58
C ARG A 203 -3.42 4.74 -3.62
N GLU A 204 -3.79 6.00 -3.36
CA GLU A 204 -5.17 6.44 -3.52
C GLU A 204 -5.63 6.10 -4.94
N PRO A 205 -6.70 5.31 -5.10
CA PRO A 205 -7.18 4.94 -6.43
C PRO A 205 -7.54 6.22 -7.18
N ARG A 206 -6.89 6.46 -8.33
CA ARG A 206 -7.26 7.57 -9.20
C ARG A 206 -8.71 7.33 -9.65
N LEU A 207 -9.61 8.26 -9.32
CA LEU A 207 -11.01 8.24 -9.76
C LEU A 207 -11.18 8.74 -11.21
N GLU A 208 -10.08 8.87 -11.95
CA GLU A 208 -10.08 9.19 -13.38
C GLU A 208 -10.91 8.13 -14.13
N GLY A 209 -12.14 8.49 -14.51
CA GLY A 209 -13.05 7.66 -15.29
C GLY A 209 -14.38 7.26 -14.64
N LEU A 210 -14.61 7.50 -13.33
CA LEU A 210 -15.90 7.16 -12.69
C LEU A 210 -17.03 8.17 -12.95
N LEU A 211 -16.73 9.29 -13.62
CA LEU A 211 -17.71 10.21 -14.20
C LEU A 211 -17.96 9.96 -15.69
N SER A 212 -17.34 8.94 -16.27
CA SER A 212 -17.60 8.53 -17.65
C SER A 212 -18.52 7.31 -17.64
N ASP A 213 -19.67 7.45 -18.29
CA ASP A 213 -20.70 6.42 -18.42
C ASP A 213 -20.13 5.06 -18.88
N PRO A 214 -20.70 3.93 -18.45
CA PRO A 214 -20.22 2.59 -18.76
C PRO A 214 -20.69 2.16 -20.16
N GLU A 215 -20.28 2.86 -21.21
CA GLU A 215 -20.39 2.42 -22.61
C GLU A 215 -19.17 2.92 -23.40
N ALA A 216 -17.99 2.40 -23.09
CA ALA A 216 -16.84 2.48 -24.00
C ALA A 216 -15.92 1.28 -23.75
N ASP A 217 -16.29 0.17 -24.36
CA ASP A 217 -15.37 -0.92 -24.70
C ASP A 217 -14.41 -0.39 -25.78
N GLY A 218 -13.10 -0.46 -25.54
CA GLY A 218 -12.08 0.04 -26.46
C GLY A 218 -10.76 0.31 -25.75
N GLY A 219 -9.82 -0.61 -25.90
CA GLY A 219 -8.56 -0.65 -25.16
C GLY A 219 -7.78 0.66 -25.13
N ALA A 220 -7.42 1.09 -23.92
CA ALA A 220 -6.33 2.02 -23.72
C ALA A 220 -5.03 1.20 -23.72
N GLU A 221 -4.40 1.11 -24.89
CA GLU A 221 -2.99 0.78 -25.00
C GLU A 221 -2.21 1.77 -24.13
N SER A 222 -1.48 1.24 -23.15
CA SER A 222 -0.52 2.00 -22.36
C SER A 222 0.51 2.63 -23.30
N GLU A 223 0.32 3.91 -23.61
CA GLU A 223 1.31 4.71 -24.31
C GLU A 223 2.55 4.81 -23.41
N ILE A 224 3.57 4.01 -23.75
CA ILE A 224 4.87 4.06 -23.10
C ILE A 224 5.43 5.45 -23.40
N ALA A 225 5.41 6.33 -22.39
CA ALA A 225 6.10 7.60 -22.44
C ALA A 225 7.59 7.33 -22.69
N VAL A 226 8.04 7.62 -23.91
CA VAL A 226 9.46 7.60 -24.28
C VAL A 226 10.13 8.73 -23.51
N THR A 227 10.83 8.36 -22.44
CA THR A 227 11.60 9.30 -21.61
C THR A 227 12.75 9.88 -22.44
N ASP A 228 12.73 11.18 -22.68
CA ASP A 228 13.84 11.92 -23.30
C ASP A 228 15.07 11.88 -22.36
N PRO A 229 16.22 11.32 -22.79
CA PRO A 229 17.41 11.17 -21.95
C PRO A 229 18.10 12.50 -21.59
N ASN A 230 17.64 13.64 -22.13
CA ASN A 230 18.17 14.98 -21.84
C ASN A 230 17.21 15.87 -21.03
N ALA A 231 16.12 15.33 -20.49
CA ALA A 231 15.23 16.10 -19.62
C ALA A 231 15.95 16.46 -18.30
N ILE A 232 15.97 17.75 -17.96
CA ILE A 232 16.41 18.23 -16.64
C ILE A 232 15.61 17.46 -15.58
N PRO A 233 16.27 16.77 -14.63
CA PRO A 233 15.55 15.93 -13.69
C PRO A 233 14.56 16.77 -12.90
N GLY A 234 13.28 16.37 -12.94
CA GLY A 234 12.25 16.98 -12.11
C GLY A 234 12.59 16.84 -10.61
N PRO A 235 11.97 17.64 -9.73
CA PRO A 235 12.28 17.65 -8.29
C PRO A 235 12.20 16.26 -7.65
N THR A 236 11.28 15.40 -8.12
CA THR A 236 11.15 14.01 -7.67
C THR A 236 12.35 13.13 -8.07
N GLN A 237 12.92 13.35 -9.26
CA GLN A 237 14.08 12.58 -9.73
C GLN A 237 15.34 12.92 -8.91
N THR A 238 15.50 14.18 -8.50
CA THR A 238 16.58 14.58 -7.59
C THR A 238 16.44 13.90 -6.22
N ILE A 239 15.22 13.81 -5.68
CA ILE A 239 14.95 13.14 -4.40
C ILE A 239 15.26 11.64 -4.48
N VAL A 240 14.86 10.98 -5.56
CA VAL A 240 15.19 9.56 -5.80
C VAL A 240 16.69 9.35 -5.88
N GLN A 241 17.42 10.24 -6.57
CA GLN A 241 18.87 10.14 -6.68
C GLN A 241 19.57 10.31 -5.32
N VAL A 242 19.13 11.27 -4.49
CA VAL A 242 19.58 11.42 -3.10
C VAL A 242 19.31 10.14 -2.30
N GLY A 243 18.10 9.58 -2.41
CA GLY A 243 17.74 8.33 -1.75
C GLY A 243 18.64 7.15 -2.15
N ARG A 244 18.98 7.01 -3.44
CA ARG A 244 19.90 5.98 -3.92
C ARG A 244 21.32 6.15 -3.36
N SER A 245 21.83 7.37 -3.29
CA SER A 245 23.15 7.64 -2.70
C SER A 245 23.17 7.37 -1.19
N LEU A 246 22.11 7.78 -0.47
CA LEU A 246 21.96 7.51 0.96
C LEU A 246 21.83 6.01 1.26
N ARG A 247 21.22 5.22 0.36
CA ARG A 247 21.09 3.77 0.52
C ARG A 247 22.43 3.07 0.67
N SER A 248 23.44 3.45 -0.13
CA SER A 248 24.79 2.88 0.01
C SER A 248 25.38 3.18 1.39
N LEU A 249 25.27 4.43 1.85
CA LEU A 249 25.80 4.83 3.15
C LEU A 249 25.07 4.15 4.33
N VAL A 250 23.76 3.97 4.20
CA VAL A 250 22.94 3.27 5.20
C VAL A 250 23.30 1.79 5.24
N GLN A 251 23.48 1.14 4.09
CA GLN A 251 23.90 -0.26 4.02
C GLN A 251 25.25 -0.47 4.69
N ASP A 252 26.19 0.48 4.57
CA ASP A 252 27.50 0.38 5.20
C ASP A 252 27.45 0.58 6.73
N ARG A 253 26.61 1.52 7.22
CA ARG A 253 26.58 1.87 8.66
C ARG A 253 25.56 1.10 9.49
N LEU A 254 24.45 0.69 8.89
CA LEU A 254 23.35 -0.01 9.57
C LEU A 254 23.22 -1.46 9.08
N PHE A 255 24.31 -2.07 8.60
CA PHE A 255 24.32 -3.45 8.08
C PHE A 255 23.81 -4.49 9.10
N ASP A 256 24.00 -4.23 10.40
CA ASP A 256 23.55 -5.09 11.50
C ASP A 256 22.03 -5.03 11.74
N ARG A 257 21.34 -4.04 11.17
CA ARG A 257 19.91 -3.81 11.41
C ARG A 257 19.07 -4.52 10.33
N PRO A 258 17.84 -4.97 10.65
CA PRO A 258 16.89 -5.49 9.68
C PRO A 258 16.70 -4.57 8.47
N GLN A 259 16.48 -5.17 7.28
CA GLN A 259 16.34 -4.45 6.01
C GLN A 259 15.29 -3.32 6.08
N GLU A 260 14.15 -3.54 6.74
CA GLU A 260 13.11 -2.51 6.86
C GLU A 260 13.53 -1.32 7.71
N ILE A 261 14.41 -1.52 8.71
CA ILE A 261 14.97 -0.41 9.49
C ILE A 261 15.96 0.38 8.65
N GLN A 262 16.75 -0.29 7.81
CA GLN A 262 17.62 0.36 6.84
C GLN A 262 16.80 1.17 5.82
N ASN A 263 15.77 0.58 5.23
CA ASN A 263 14.86 1.23 4.29
C ASN A 263 14.23 2.49 4.90
N LEU A 264 13.75 2.37 6.15
CA LEU A 264 13.18 3.48 6.92
C LEU A 264 14.21 4.60 7.18
N ALA A 265 15.45 4.24 7.52
CA ALA A 265 16.53 5.21 7.73
C ALA A 265 16.84 6.01 6.45
N VAL A 266 16.87 5.35 5.28
CA VAL A 266 17.05 6.02 3.99
C VAL A 266 15.92 7.03 3.74
N VAL A 267 14.67 6.64 3.99
CA VAL A 267 13.51 7.53 3.79
C VAL A 267 13.55 8.72 4.73
N TYR A 268 13.83 8.51 6.02
CA TYR A 268 13.90 9.64 6.97
C TYR A 268 15.08 10.56 6.68
N ALA A 269 16.26 10.04 6.35
CA ALA A 269 17.40 10.85 5.95
C ALA A 269 17.07 11.69 4.70
N THR A 270 16.41 11.09 3.70
CA THR A 270 15.95 11.78 2.48
C THR A 270 14.93 12.87 2.82
N ARG A 271 13.96 12.59 3.70
CA ARG A 271 12.96 13.58 4.14
C ARG A 271 13.58 14.72 4.93
N MET A 272 14.54 14.44 5.81
CA MET A 272 15.26 15.48 6.56
C MET A 272 16.12 16.34 5.64
N PHE A 273 16.75 15.74 4.62
CA PHE A 273 17.46 16.48 3.58
C PHE A 273 16.53 17.44 2.83
N HIS A 274 15.32 16.97 2.47
CA HIS A 274 14.36 17.77 1.72
C HIS A 274 13.69 18.87 2.56
N ARG A 275 13.26 18.55 3.80
CA ARG A 275 12.52 19.48 4.67
C ARG A 275 13.39 20.39 5.54
N GLN A 276 14.65 20.00 5.78
CA GLN A 276 15.61 20.71 6.63
C GLN A 276 15.03 21.19 7.98
N PRO A 277 14.52 20.27 8.82
CA PRO A 277 13.93 20.66 10.11
C PRO A 277 15.01 21.25 11.03
N SER A 278 14.69 22.34 11.74
CA SER A 278 15.66 23.03 12.63
C SER A 278 16.14 22.17 13.81
N GLN A 279 15.38 21.14 14.19
CA GLN A 279 15.73 20.16 15.22
C GLN A 279 15.55 18.74 14.68
N GLU A 280 16.55 18.24 13.94
CA GLU A 280 16.50 16.95 13.24
C GLU A 280 16.20 15.78 14.18
N ALA A 281 16.89 15.68 15.33
CA ALA A 281 16.68 14.60 16.29
C ALA A 281 15.27 14.60 16.91
N THR A 282 14.78 15.78 17.33
CA THR A 282 13.43 15.91 17.90
C THR A 282 12.35 15.61 16.86
N TRP A 283 12.57 16.06 15.62
CA TRP A 283 11.70 15.76 14.49
C TRP A 283 11.66 14.26 14.22
N LEU A 284 12.82 13.60 14.12
CA LEU A 284 12.93 12.16 13.86
C LEU A 284 12.22 11.34 14.94
N ARG A 285 12.39 11.67 16.22
CA ARG A 285 11.67 11.00 17.32
C ARG A 285 10.17 11.11 17.20
N ARG A 286 9.66 12.28 16.83
CA ARG A 286 8.23 12.51 16.66
C ARG A 286 7.67 11.63 15.54
N GLU A 287 8.38 11.56 14.41
CA GLU A 287 8.00 10.72 13.28
C GLU A 287 8.06 9.22 13.64
N LEU A 288 9.12 8.79 14.33
CA LEU A 288 9.25 7.39 14.80
C LEU A 288 8.15 7.01 15.78
N ASN A 289 7.77 7.89 16.71
CA ASN A 289 6.66 7.65 17.63
C ASN A 289 5.31 7.50 16.92
N ALA A 290 5.13 8.14 15.77
CA ALA A 290 3.93 7.99 14.94
C ALA A 290 3.96 6.74 14.05
N SER A 291 5.14 6.14 13.86
CA SER A 291 5.35 4.93 13.05
C SER A 291 5.02 3.63 13.80
N GLN A 292 5.09 2.50 13.10
CA GLN A 292 5.10 1.19 13.76
C GLN A 292 6.38 0.92 14.56
N PHE A 293 7.47 1.63 14.25
CA PHE A 293 8.78 1.50 14.89
C PHE A 293 8.92 2.51 16.04
N ASN A 294 7.89 2.63 16.88
CA ASN A 294 7.89 3.59 17.99
C ASN A 294 9.04 3.35 18.98
N TRP A 295 9.48 2.10 19.14
CA TRP A 295 10.61 1.74 19.98
C TRP A 295 11.94 2.32 19.49
N LEU A 296 12.10 2.59 18.18
CA LEU A 296 13.28 3.28 17.65
C LEU A 296 13.36 4.74 18.09
N SER A 297 12.26 5.35 18.57
CA SER A 297 12.31 6.73 19.09
C SER A 297 13.09 6.84 20.41
N GLN A 298 13.26 5.71 21.10
CA GLN A 298 14.03 5.56 22.34
C GLN A 298 15.45 5.05 22.08
N ASP A 299 15.74 4.55 20.88
CA ASP A 299 17.07 4.11 20.47
C ASP A 299 17.92 5.34 20.09
N GLU A 300 18.66 5.86 21.07
CA GLU A 300 19.58 6.99 20.90
C GLU A 300 20.61 6.74 19.79
N GLN A 301 21.11 5.51 19.70
CA GLN A 301 22.15 5.16 18.73
C GLN A 301 21.59 5.27 17.31
N PHE A 302 20.39 4.74 17.07
CA PHE A 302 19.73 4.86 15.77
C PHE A 302 19.55 6.33 15.34
N ILE A 303 19.13 7.20 16.26
CA ILE A 303 18.93 8.63 15.97
C ILE A 303 20.25 9.32 15.63
N ILE A 304 21.31 9.01 16.37
CA ILE A 304 22.66 9.50 16.12
C ILE A 304 23.15 9.01 14.76
N ASP A 305 22.95 7.72 14.45
CA ASP A 305 23.40 7.13 13.19
C ASP A 305 22.74 7.78 11.98
N VAL A 306 21.42 7.99 12.01
CA VAL A 306 20.69 8.67 10.91
C VAL A 306 21.13 10.13 10.76
N SER A 307 21.36 10.83 11.88
CA SER A 307 21.85 12.22 11.85
C SER A 307 23.27 12.31 11.27
N ASN A 308 24.16 11.40 11.69
CA ASN A 308 25.52 11.30 11.18
C ASN A 308 25.56 10.90 9.70
N LEU A 309 24.64 10.05 9.26
CA LEU A 309 24.48 9.68 7.84
C LEU A 309 24.16 10.92 7.00
N LEU A 310 23.18 11.72 7.45
CA LEU A 310 22.79 12.94 6.77
C LEU A 310 23.92 13.96 6.73
N GLN A 311 24.64 14.14 7.83
CA GLN A 311 25.80 15.04 7.88
C GLN A 311 26.91 14.58 6.93
N SER A 312 27.27 13.30 6.95
CA SER A 312 28.29 12.75 6.05
C SER A 312 27.89 12.91 4.58
N PHE A 313 26.61 12.77 4.26
CA PHE A 313 26.10 13.00 2.91
C PHE A 313 26.19 14.48 2.49
N ARG A 314 25.86 15.41 3.39
CA ARG A 314 26.01 16.86 3.14
C ARG A 314 27.47 17.24 2.91
N ASP A 315 28.39 16.69 3.71
CA ASP A 315 29.83 16.95 3.58
C ASP A 315 30.38 16.41 2.24
N GLN A 316 29.90 15.24 1.80
CA GLN A 316 30.26 14.67 0.48
C GLN A 316 29.73 15.53 -0.68
N GLN A 317 28.51 16.06 -0.57
CA GLN A 317 27.94 16.99 -1.57
C GLN A 317 28.71 18.31 -1.62
N ALA A 318 29.13 18.84 -0.46
CA ALA A 318 29.91 20.08 -0.38
C ALA A 318 31.31 19.93 -0.99
N ASN A 319 31.94 18.76 -0.88
CA ASN A 319 33.26 18.48 -1.46
C ASN A 319 33.22 18.10 -2.95
N SER A 320 32.04 17.86 -3.52
CA SER A 320 31.85 17.48 -4.93
C SER A 320 31.45 18.66 -5.83
N ASN A 321 31.23 19.84 -5.27
CA ASN A 321 30.97 21.11 -5.96
C ASN A 321 32.20 22.03 -5.89
#